data_AF-A0A7S3ED34-F1
#
_entry.id   AF-A0A7S3ED34-F1
#
_cell.length_a   1.000
_cell.length_b   1.000
_cell.length_c   1.000
_cell.angle_alpha   90.00
_cell.angle_beta   90.00
_cell.angle_gamma   90.00
#
_symmetry.space_group_name_H-M   'P 1'
#
loop_
_entity.id
_entity.type
_entity.pdbx_description
1 polymer ?
#
loop_
_entity_poly.entity_id
_entity_poly.type
_entity_poly.pdbx_seq_one_letter_code
_entity_poly.pdbx_strand_id
1 'polypeptide(L)'
;MLEHRKISGVYWSLASLHMMDCLDDLPKEEIIEWVFKTYDKDSGGFGANEQLDPQLLSTLSAVQILAIYNELDRLDMEKVVEYIKSLQNEDGSFSGDQWGEVDTRFSYGALLCLKIMNRLEDVDVDKAIDYVLRCRNFDGGFGCIPGAESHAGQSGPGHLGKKKPRFSCVDSI
;
A
#
# COMPACT_ATOMS: atom_id res chain seq x y z
N MET A 1 7.22 25.05 -6.56
CA MET A 1 8.52 24.52 -6.09
C MET A 1 8.25 23.05 -5.82
N LEU A 2 8.74 22.14 -6.66
CA LEU A 2 8.53 20.70 -6.45
C LEU A 2 9.22 20.32 -5.14
N GLU A 3 8.46 19.94 -4.11
CA GLU A 3 9.07 19.40 -2.91
C GLU A 3 9.84 18.12 -3.26
N HIS A 4 11.10 18.03 -2.82
CA HIS A 4 11.96 16.88 -3.07
C HIS A 4 11.56 15.64 -2.25
N ARG A 5 10.74 15.82 -1.21
CA ARG A 5 10.32 14.73 -0.32
C ARG A 5 9.12 14.00 -0.92
N LYS A 6 9.31 12.71 -1.19
CA LYS A 6 8.23 11.78 -1.56
C LYS A 6 7.93 10.87 -0.38
N ILE A 7 6.65 10.65 -0.10
CA ILE A 7 6.22 9.85 1.06
C ILE A 7 6.80 8.44 1.05
N SER A 8 6.95 7.83 -0.12
CA SER A 8 7.60 6.52 -0.28
C SER A 8 9.06 6.53 0.13
N GLY A 9 9.81 7.60 -0.18
CA GLY A 9 11.21 7.75 0.24
C GLY A 9 11.35 7.90 1.76
N VAL A 10 10.39 8.58 2.40
CA VAL A 10 10.32 8.70 3.87
C VAL A 10 10.04 7.33 4.48
N TYR A 11 9.03 6.61 3.99
CA TYR A 11 8.71 5.25 4.45
C TYR A 11 9.93 4.31 4.39
N TRP A 12 10.62 4.22 3.25
CA TRP A 12 11.78 3.32 3.13
C TRP A 12 12.93 3.69 4.06
N SER A 13 13.15 4.99 4.28
CA SER A 13 14.16 5.48 5.22
C SER A 13 13.80 5.09 6.66
N LEU A 14 12.54 5.28 7.05
CA LEU A 14 12.03 4.92 8.37
C LEU A 14 12.04 3.42 8.61
N ALA A 15 11.58 2.62 7.65
CA ALA A 15 11.62 1.17 7.75
C ALA A 15 13.07 0.67 7.93
N SER A 16 14.03 1.28 7.24
CA SER A 16 15.46 0.96 7.40
C SER A 16 15.98 1.29 8.80
N LEU A 17 15.65 2.47 9.33
CA LEU A 17 16.06 2.90 10.67
C LEU A 17 15.37 2.10 11.78
N HIS A 18 14.10 1.74 11.58
CA HIS A 18 13.37 0.86 12.49
C HIS A 18 14.03 -0.53 12.56
N MET A 19 14.44 -1.10 11.42
CA MET A 19 15.18 -2.37 11.40
C MET A 19 16.56 -2.28 12.10
N MET A 20 17.14 -1.09 12.21
CA MET A 20 18.41 -0.84 12.89
C MET A 20 18.25 -0.39 14.35
N ASP A 21 17.02 -0.31 14.86
CA ASP A 21 16.72 0.18 16.22
C ASP A 21 17.19 1.65 16.44
N CYS A 22 17.12 2.47 15.39
CA CYS A 22 17.55 3.88 15.39
C CYS A 22 16.38 4.85 15.09
N LEU A 23 15.15 4.45 15.40
CA LEU A 23 13.97 5.25 15.07
C LEU A 23 13.83 6.49 15.98
N ASP A 24 14.29 6.39 17.23
CA ASP A 24 14.19 7.45 18.25
C ASP A 24 15.08 8.67 17.96
N ASP A 25 16.05 8.54 17.06
CA ASP A 25 16.92 9.65 16.64
C ASP A 25 16.23 10.63 15.68
N LEU A 26 15.02 10.30 15.21
CA LEU A 26 14.28 11.11 14.26
C LEU A 26 13.19 11.96 14.92
N PRO A 27 12.86 13.14 14.34
CA PRO A 27 11.80 13.99 14.84
C PRO A 27 10.42 13.40 14.47
N LYS A 28 9.95 12.43 15.27
CA LYS A 28 8.67 11.70 15.07
C LYS A 28 7.51 12.64 14.71
N GLU A 29 7.29 13.69 15.49
CA GLU A 29 6.12 14.56 15.25
C GLU A 29 6.24 15.42 14.01
N GLU A 30 7.43 15.92 13.67
CA GLU A 30 7.61 16.66 12.42
C GLU A 30 7.32 15.78 11.20
N ILE A 31 7.67 14.49 11.28
CA ILE A 31 7.42 13.51 10.23
C ILE A 31 5.91 13.22 10.11
N ILE A 32 5.23 12.97 11.22
CA ILE A 32 3.78 12.69 11.20
C ILE A 32 2.99 13.91 10.73
N GLU A 33 3.32 15.10 11.23
CA GLU A 33 2.71 16.35 10.75
C GLU A 33 2.89 16.52 9.24
N TRP A 34 4.09 16.24 8.71
CA TRP A 34 4.33 16.30 7.26
C TRP A 34 3.52 15.24 6.49
N VAL A 35 3.40 14.01 6.99
CA VAL A 35 2.55 12.98 6.37
C VAL A 35 1.11 13.49 6.23
N PHE A 36 0.55 14.10 7.28
CA PHE A 36 -0.81 14.65 7.23
C PHE A 36 -0.97 15.88 6.33
N LYS A 37 0.10 16.58 5.95
CA LYS A 37 0.03 17.61 4.91
C LYS A 37 -0.16 17.03 3.51
N THR A 38 0.14 15.75 3.32
CA THR A 38 -0.12 15.03 2.07
C THR A 38 -1.49 14.36 2.03
N TYR A 39 -2.28 14.46 3.11
CA TYR A 39 -3.62 13.89 3.19
C TYR A 39 -4.64 14.74 2.43
N ASP A 40 -5.35 14.11 1.50
CA ASP A 40 -6.44 14.74 0.79
C ASP A 40 -7.76 14.54 1.54
N LYS A 41 -8.29 15.63 2.07
CA LYS A 41 -9.50 15.61 2.90
C LYS A 41 -10.77 15.32 2.13
N ASP A 42 -10.78 15.38 0.80
CA ASP A 42 -12.00 15.11 0.03
C ASP A 42 -12.11 13.61 -0.25
N SER A 43 -11.04 13.01 -0.78
CA SER A 43 -10.98 11.59 -1.12
C SER A 43 -10.72 10.66 0.07
N GLY A 44 -9.88 11.06 1.04
CA GLY A 44 -9.33 10.16 2.06
C GLY A 44 -7.99 9.51 1.69
N GLY A 45 -7.44 9.78 0.51
CA GLY A 45 -6.14 9.27 0.11
C GLY A 45 -4.98 10.19 0.51
N PHE A 46 -3.75 9.72 0.29
CA PHE A 46 -2.54 10.54 0.44
C PHE A 46 -1.84 10.73 -0.90
N GLY A 47 -1.37 11.95 -1.15
CA GLY A 47 -0.54 12.30 -2.28
C GLY A 47 0.92 11.89 -2.07
N ALA A 48 1.70 11.85 -3.15
CA ALA A 48 3.15 11.63 -3.03
C ALA A 48 3.87 12.81 -2.33
N ASN A 49 3.28 14.00 -2.35
CA ASN A 49 3.62 15.20 -1.57
C ASN A 49 2.37 16.10 -1.41
N GLU A 50 2.49 17.25 -0.75
CA GLU A 50 1.38 18.17 -0.41
C GLU A 50 0.59 18.72 -1.62
N GLN A 51 1.14 18.64 -2.83
CA GLN A 51 0.58 19.24 -4.05
C GLN A 51 0.12 18.21 -5.08
N LEU A 52 0.33 16.92 -4.80
CA LEU A 52 0.01 15.85 -5.73
C LEU A 52 -1.28 15.15 -5.33
N ASP A 53 -2.01 14.73 -6.35
CA ASP A 53 -3.25 13.99 -6.18
C ASP A 53 -3.02 12.71 -5.36
N PRO A 54 -4.05 12.29 -4.60
CA PRO A 54 -4.00 11.07 -3.82
C PRO A 54 -3.85 9.84 -4.73
N GLN A 55 -2.90 8.97 -4.36
CA GLN A 55 -2.65 7.71 -5.05
C GLN A 55 -2.46 6.56 -4.05
N LEU A 56 -2.89 5.36 -4.42
CA LEU A 56 -2.96 4.19 -3.54
C LEU A 56 -1.62 3.82 -2.90
N LEU A 57 -0.51 3.89 -3.65
CA LEU A 57 0.82 3.54 -3.12
C LEU A 57 1.35 4.60 -2.13
N SER A 58 0.94 5.86 -2.30
CA SER A 58 1.26 6.91 -1.33
C SER A 58 0.42 6.76 -0.07
N THR A 59 -0.87 6.44 -0.22
CA THR A 59 -1.75 6.07 0.91
C THR A 59 -1.17 4.91 1.71
N LEU A 60 -0.74 3.82 1.06
CA LEU A 60 -0.07 2.72 1.74
C LEU A 60 1.17 3.21 2.49
N SER A 61 2.03 4.01 1.86
CA SER A 61 3.25 4.53 2.51
C SER A 61 2.90 5.37 3.75
N ALA A 62 1.88 6.22 3.69
CA ALA A 62 1.39 6.99 4.84
C ALA A 62 0.95 6.09 5.99
N VAL A 63 0.10 5.09 5.70
CA VAL A 63 -0.39 4.13 6.70
C VAL A 63 0.76 3.34 7.31
N GLN A 64 1.75 2.92 6.52
CA GLN A 64 2.92 2.22 7.03
C GLN A 64 3.79 3.10 7.93
N ILE A 65 3.97 4.39 7.61
CA ILE A 65 4.70 5.33 8.47
C ILE A 65 3.98 5.47 9.82
N LEU A 66 2.66 5.65 9.80
CA LEU A 66 1.86 5.73 11.03
C LEU A 66 1.94 4.43 11.83
N ALA A 67 1.91 3.28 11.16
CA ALA A 67 2.04 1.97 11.82
C ALA A 67 3.43 1.79 12.48
N ILE A 68 4.52 2.15 11.80
CA ILE A 68 5.88 2.12 12.36
C ILE A 68 5.97 2.95 13.66
N TYR A 69 5.28 4.08 13.72
CA TYR A 69 5.27 4.94 14.90
C TYR A 69 4.20 4.61 15.94
N ASN A 70 3.36 3.60 15.68
CA ASN A 70 2.18 3.23 16.47
C ASN A 70 1.18 4.38 16.66
N GLU A 71 0.84 5.06 15.55
CA GLU A 71 0.01 6.28 15.49
C GLU A 71 -1.15 6.13 14.48
N LEU A 72 -1.61 4.88 14.26
CA LEU A 72 -2.74 4.60 13.36
C LEU A 72 -4.06 5.21 13.85
N ASP A 73 -4.18 5.48 15.15
CA ASP A 73 -5.36 6.10 15.77
C ASP A 73 -5.58 7.55 15.34
N ARG A 74 -4.55 8.21 14.79
CA ARG A 74 -4.66 9.57 14.22
C ARG A 74 -5.28 9.58 12.83
N LEU A 75 -5.41 8.43 12.19
CA LEU A 75 -5.96 8.29 10.84
C LEU A 75 -7.49 8.34 10.89
N ASP A 76 -8.10 9.04 9.94
CA ASP A 76 -9.53 8.86 9.64
C ASP A 76 -9.70 7.53 8.89
N MET A 77 -9.72 6.44 9.67
CA MET A 77 -9.65 5.08 9.14
C MET A 77 -10.79 4.77 8.18
N GLU A 78 -12.03 5.21 8.48
CA GLU A 78 -13.17 4.98 7.60
C GLU A 78 -12.97 5.66 6.25
N LYS A 79 -12.45 6.90 6.24
CA LYS A 79 -12.26 7.64 5.00
C LYS A 79 -11.15 7.06 4.12
N VAL A 80 -10.08 6.57 4.73
CA VAL A 80 -9.02 5.85 4.00
C VAL A 80 -9.55 4.53 3.44
N VAL A 81 -10.37 3.80 4.20
CA VAL A 81 -11.01 2.56 3.71
C VAL A 81 -11.95 2.84 2.54
N GLU A 82 -12.79 3.88 2.62
CA GLU A 82 -13.67 4.27 1.52
C GLU A 82 -12.89 4.70 0.26
N TYR A 83 -11.76 5.40 0.43
CA TYR A 83 -10.85 5.71 -0.68
C TYR A 83 -10.37 4.42 -1.37
N ILE A 84 -9.84 3.46 -0.60
CA ILE A 84 -9.32 2.20 -1.16
C ILE A 84 -10.44 1.39 -1.84
N LYS A 85 -11.63 1.32 -1.24
CA LYS A 85 -12.80 0.64 -1.83
C LYS A 85 -13.20 1.26 -3.15
N SER A 86 -13.16 2.59 -3.26
CA SER A 86 -13.52 3.30 -4.49
C SER A 86 -12.60 2.98 -5.66
N LEU A 87 -11.39 2.48 -5.37
CA LEU A 87 -10.39 2.07 -6.37
C LEU A 87 -10.54 0.60 -6.80
N GLN A 88 -11.38 -0.20 -6.16
CA GLN A 88 -11.61 -1.59 -6.58
C GLN A 88 -12.51 -1.63 -7.83
N ASN A 89 -12.02 -2.24 -8.90
CA ASN A 89 -12.74 -2.41 -10.16
C ASN A 89 -13.61 -3.67 -10.13
N GLU A 90 -14.59 -3.75 -11.05
CA GLU A 90 -15.55 -4.87 -11.13
C GLU A 90 -14.89 -6.24 -11.31
N ASP A 91 -13.73 -6.27 -11.97
CA ASP A 91 -12.94 -7.47 -12.30
C ASP A 91 -11.99 -7.92 -11.18
N GLY A 92 -12.00 -7.20 -10.05
CA GLY A 92 -11.19 -7.46 -8.87
C GLY A 92 -9.85 -6.73 -8.81
N SER A 93 -9.44 -6.08 -9.89
CA SER A 93 -8.24 -5.23 -9.86
C SER A 93 -8.45 -3.98 -9.00
N PHE A 94 -7.34 -3.34 -8.64
CA PHE A 94 -7.36 -2.01 -8.03
C PHE A 94 -6.69 -1.00 -8.96
N SER A 95 -7.33 0.15 -9.09
CA SER A 95 -6.77 1.32 -9.76
C SER A 95 -5.77 2.03 -8.84
N GLY A 96 -4.73 2.63 -9.43
CA GLY A 96 -3.73 3.39 -8.67
C GLY A 96 -4.28 4.71 -8.11
N ASP A 97 -5.23 5.30 -8.81
CA ASP A 97 -5.89 6.56 -8.51
C ASP A 97 -7.20 6.69 -9.32
N GLN A 98 -7.79 7.88 -9.31
CA GLN A 98 -9.02 8.22 -10.03
C GLN A 98 -8.93 8.11 -11.57
N TRP A 99 -7.74 8.03 -12.15
CA TRP A 99 -7.52 7.97 -13.59
C TRP A 99 -7.55 6.54 -14.14
N GLY A 100 -7.64 5.53 -13.27
CA GLY A 100 -7.97 4.16 -13.65
C GLY A 100 -6.79 3.33 -14.18
N GLU A 101 -5.54 3.73 -13.92
CA GLU A 101 -4.38 2.86 -14.21
C GLU A 101 -4.45 1.61 -13.34
N VAL A 102 -4.31 0.43 -13.97
CA VAL A 102 -4.32 -0.86 -13.27
C VAL A 102 -2.95 -1.52 -13.35
N ASP A 103 -2.48 -1.97 -12.19
CA ASP A 103 -1.24 -2.73 -12.01
C ASP A 103 -1.39 -3.63 -10.77
N THR A 104 -0.83 -4.84 -10.79
CA THR A 104 -0.84 -5.75 -9.64
C THR A 104 -0.23 -5.17 -8.36
N ARG A 105 0.67 -4.17 -8.46
CA ARG A 105 1.19 -3.40 -7.32
C ARG A 105 0.08 -2.66 -6.58
N PHE A 106 -0.94 -2.16 -7.28
CA PHE A 106 -2.09 -1.51 -6.67
C PHE A 106 -2.95 -2.53 -5.92
N SER A 107 -3.14 -3.72 -6.49
CA SER A 107 -3.85 -4.80 -5.79
C SER A 107 -3.12 -5.21 -4.49
N TYR A 108 -1.79 -5.35 -4.55
CA TYR A 108 -0.98 -5.57 -3.35
C TYR A 108 -1.10 -4.39 -2.36
N GLY A 109 -1.01 -3.17 -2.87
CA GLY A 109 -1.06 -1.94 -2.09
C GLY A 109 -2.36 -1.79 -1.29
N ALA A 110 -3.49 -1.99 -1.94
CA ALA A 110 -4.82 -1.97 -1.31
C ALA A 110 -4.93 -3.03 -0.21
N LEU A 111 -4.64 -4.28 -0.54
CA LEU A 111 -4.78 -5.40 0.41
C LEU A 111 -3.84 -5.24 1.62
N LEU A 112 -2.60 -4.81 1.41
CA LEU A 112 -1.67 -4.56 2.51
C LEU A 112 -2.13 -3.40 3.40
N CYS A 113 -2.59 -2.30 2.79
CA CYS A 113 -3.06 -1.13 3.53
C CYS A 113 -4.27 -1.50 4.41
N LEU A 114 -5.25 -2.21 3.85
CA LEU A 114 -6.41 -2.72 4.58
C LEU A 114 -6.01 -3.76 5.64
N LYS A 115 -5.01 -4.59 5.37
CA LYS A 115 -4.51 -5.55 6.37
C LYS A 115 -3.90 -4.86 7.58
N ILE A 116 -3.09 -3.82 7.38
CA ILE A 116 -2.49 -3.03 8.46
C ILE A 116 -3.57 -2.37 9.31
N MET A 117 -4.63 -1.85 8.68
CA MET A 117 -5.76 -1.23 9.38
C MET A 117 -6.75 -2.25 9.98
N ASN A 118 -6.56 -3.56 9.73
CA ASN A 118 -7.50 -4.63 10.09
C ASN A 118 -8.91 -4.43 9.49
N ARG A 119 -8.97 -4.13 8.18
CA ARG A 119 -10.17 -3.79 7.39
C ARG A 119 -10.21 -4.52 6.04
N LEU A 120 -9.70 -5.76 5.99
CA LEU A 120 -9.63 -6.53 4.74
C LEU A 120 -11.01 -6.90 4.21
N GLU A 121 -11.95 -7.14 5.11
CA GLU A 121 -13.34 -7.52 4.83
C GLU A 121 -14.17 -6.41 4.15
N ASP A 122 -13.66 -5.19 4.05
CA ASP A 122 -14.36 -4.05 3.45
C ASP A 122 -14.30 -4.03 1.91
N VAL A 123 -13.50 -4.90 1.29
CA VAL A 123 -13.38 -5.08 -0.16
C VAL A 123 -13.73 -6.51 -0.60
N ASP A 124 -13.99 -6.71 -1.88
CA ASP A 124 -14.19 -8.05 -2.45
C ASP A 124 -12.83 -8.77 -2.60
N VAL A 125 -12.39 -9.41 -1.51
CA VAL A 125 -11.10 -10.11 -1.44
C VAL A 125 -11.04 -11.28 -2.42
N ASP A 126 -12.15 -11.98 -2.64
CA ASP A 126 -12.19 -13.13 -3.54
C ASP A 126 -11.95 -12.70 -4.99
N LYS A 127 -12.58 -11.61 -5.44
CA LYS A 127 -12.28 -11.03 -6.75
C LYS A 127 -10.85 -10.53 -6.87
N ALA A 128 -10.31 -9.91 -5.81
CA ALA A 128 -8.92 -9.47 -5.80
C ALA A 128 -7.94 -10.64 -5.97
N ILE A 129 -8.20 -11.76 -5.28
CA ILE A 129 -7.44 -13.00 -5.43
C ILE A 129 -7.56 -13.53 -6.88
N ASP A 130 -8.78 -13.60 -7.41
CA ASP A 130 -9.01 -14.08 -8.79
C ASP A 130 -8.27 -13.21 -9.82
N TYR A 131 -8.25 -11.88 -9.65
CA TYR A 131 -7.48 -10.98 -10.50
C TYR A 131 -5.97 -11.28 -10.45
N VAL A 132 -5.38 -11.37 -9.26
CA VAL A 132 -3.95 -11.66 -9.09
C VAL A 132 -3.59 -13.03 -9.69
N LEU A 133 -4.45 -14.03 -9.51
CA LEU A 133 -4.24 -15.36 -10.11
C LEU A 133 -4.27 -15.33 -11.64
N ARG A 134 -5.10 -14.48 -12.26
CA ARG A 134 -5.10 -14.26 -13.73
C ARG A 134 -3.81 -13.61 -14.23
N CYS A 135 -3.04 -12.94 -13.37
CA CYS A 135 -1.75 -12.35 -13.72
C CYS A 135 -0.58 -13.34 -13.69
N ARG A 136 -0.82 -14.59 -13.25
CA ARG A 136 0.21 -15.63 -13.17
C ARG A 136 0.48 -16.24 -14.55
N ASN A 137 1.76 -16.30 -14.93
CA ASN A 137 2.23 -16.87 -16.19
C ASN A 137 2.71 -18.32 -16.05
N PHE A 138 3.01 -18.96 -17.19
CA PHE A 138 3.44 -20.37 -17.27
C PHE A 138 4.76 -20.66 -16.55
N ASP A 139 5.63 -19.65 -16.45
CA ASP A 139 6.91 -19.69 -15.72
C ASP A 139 6.72 -19.61 -14.19
N GLY A 140 5.49 -19.41 -13.74
CA GLY A 140 5.13 -19.24 -12.33
C GLY A 140 5.29 -17.82 -11.80
N GLY A 141 5.81 -16.89 -12.62
CA GLY A 141 5.88 -15.47 -12.31
C GLY A 141 4.54 -14.76 -12.52
N PHE A 142 4.50 -13.48 -12.19
CA PHE A 142 3.32 -12.62 -12.35
C PHE A 142 3.65 -11.42 -13.23
N GLY A 143 2.72 -11.05 -14.09
CA GLY A 143 2.75 -9.80 -14.86
C GLY A 143 2.02 -8.66 -14.16
N CYS A 144 2.17 -7.43 -14.66
CA CYS A 144 1.49 -6.23 -14.12
C CYS A 144 -0.03 -6.26 -14.33
N ILE A 145 -0.49 -6.95 -15.37
CA ILE A 145 -1.89 -7.20 -15.73
C ILE A 145 -1.98 -8.61 -16.34
N PRO A 146 -3.17 -9.21 -16.48
CA PRO A 146 -3.33 -10.51 -17.14
C PRO A 146 -2.73 -10.51 -18.55
N GLY A 147 -1.84 -11.47 -18.81
CA GLY A 147 -1.15 -11.64 -20.10
C GLY A 147 0.12 -10.80 -20.29
N ALA A 148 0.48 -9.93 -19.33
CA ALA A 148 1.76 -9.23 -19.35
C ALA A 148 2.92 -10.17 -18.97
N GLU A 149 4.13 -9.84 -19.41
CA GLU A 149 5.32 -10.64 -19.10
C GLU A 149 5.61 -10.69 -17.59
N SER A 150 6.18 -11.80 -17.14
CA SER A 150 6.56 -11.97 -15.74
C SER A 150 7.65 -10.97 -15.35
N HIS A 151 7.43 -10.25 -14.26
CA HIS A 151 8.40 -9.30 -13.73
C HIS A 151 8.62 -9.54 -12.23
N ALA A 152 9.88 -9.48 -11.78
CA ALA A 152 10.22 -9.79 -10.38
C ALA A 152 9.49 -8.89 -9.38
N GLY A 153 9.29 -7.61 -9.74
CA GLY A 153 8.52 -6.66 -8.93
C GLY A 153 7.02 -6.96 -8.78
N GLN A 154 6.49 -7.92 -9.55
CA GLN A 154 5.09 -8.37 -9.48
C GLN A 154 4.96 -9.77 -8.88
N SER A 155 6.08 -10.49 -8.77
CA SER A 155 6.10 -11.84 -8.25
C SER A 155 6.10 -11.79 -6.73
N GLY A 156 4.97 -12.11 -6.10
CA GLY A 156 4.95 -12.43 -4.67
C GLY A 156 5.85 -13.64 -4.36
N PRO A 157 6.24 -13.88 -3.09
CA PRO A 157 7.09 -15.01 -2.73
C PRO A 157 6.48 -16.31 -3.25
N GLY A 158 7.06 -16.84 -4.31
CA GLY A 158 6.64 -18.07 -4.98
C GLY A 158 6.71 -19.25 -4.01
N HIS A 159 5.58 -19.94 -3.88
CA HIS A 159 5.33 -21.04 -2.95
C HIS A 159 6.34 -22.18 -3.03
N LEU A 160 7.24 -22.29 -2.04
CA LEU A 160 7.87 -23.55 -1.64
C LEU A 160 6.88 -24.34 -0.76
N GLY A 161 6.08 -25.21 -1.39
CA GLY A 161 5.42 -26.33 -0.71
C GLY A 161 4.19 -25.98 0.15
N LYS A 162 3.18 -26.85 0.07
CA LYS A 162 1.87 -26.81 0.76
C LYS A 162 1.91 -26.33 2.23
N LYS A 163 1.92 -25.02 2.49
CA LYS A 163 1.44 -24.38 3.73
C LYS A 163 0.87 -23.01 3.38
N LYS A 164 -0.25 -22.63 3.98
CA LYS A 164 -0.83 -21.27 3.85
C LYS A 164 0.29 -20.22 4.04
N PRO A 165 0.43 -19.22 3.17
CA PRO A 165 1.42 -18.17 3.35
C PRO A 165 1.10 -17.43 4.67
N ARG A 166 2.05 -17.46 5.60
CA ARG A 166 2.01 -16.68 6.83
C ARG A 166 2.84 -15.44 6.53
N PHE A 167 2.19 -14.28 6.36
CA PHE A 167 2.86 -12.99 6.16
C PHE A 167 3.49 -12.53 7.48
N SER A 168 4.64 -13.09 7.84
CA SER A 168 5.32 -12.84 9.13
C SER A 168 5.94 -11.45 9.27
N CYS A 169 5.85 -10.59 8.24
CA CYS A 169 6.40 -9.24 8.30
C CYS A 169 5.39 -8.21 8.86
N VAL A 170 4.11 -8.59 8.97
CA VAL A 170 3.05 -7.72 9.54
C VAL A 170 2.76 -8.09 10.99
N ASP A 171 3.15 -9.29 11.44
CA ASP A 171 3.00 -9.72 12.84
C ASP A 171 4.02 -9.05 13.80
N SER A 172 4.94 -8.25 13.24
CA SER A 172 5.98 -7.50 13.98
C SER A 172 5.76 -5.98 13.97
N ILE A 173 4.62 -5.52 13.45
CA ILE A 173 4.17 -4.11 13.52
C ILE A 173 3.00 -4.05 14.52
#